data_AF-A0A7V5WKC1-F1
#
_entry.id   AF-A0A7V5WKC1-F1
#
_cell.length_a   1.000
_cell.length_b   1.000
_cell.length_c   1.000
_cell.angle_alpha   90.00
_cell.angle_beta   90.00
_cell.angle_gamma   90.00
#
_symmetry.space_group_name_H-M   'P 1'
#
loop_
_entity.id
_entity.type
_entity.pdbx_description
1 polymer ?
#
loop_
_entity_poly.entity_id
_entity_poly.type
_entity_poly.pdbx_seq_one_letter_code
_entity_poly.pdbx_strand_id
1 'polypeptide(L)' 'MKAKELRNMGPDDLAKKERDLREDYFKLKFQHGIRRLENPARLAQLRRDIARVRTILKEQARG' A
#
# COMPACT_ATOMS: atom_id res chain seq x y z
N MET A 1 5.74 5.43 -1.98
CA MET A 1 5.96 5.02 -3.39
C MET A 1 5.88 6.18 -4.38
N LYS A 2 6.59 6.12 -5.52
CA LYS A 2 6.42 7.05 -6.65
C LYS A 2 5.33 6.53 -7.59
N ALA A 3 4.36 7.39 -7.93
CA ALA A 3 3.21 7.04 -8.78
C ALA A 3 3.61 6.59 -10.21
N LYS A 4 4.75 7.07 -10.72
CA LYS A 4 5.26 6.67 -12.05
C LYS A 4 5.63 5.19 -12.13
N GLU A 5 6.26 4.63 -11.10
CA GLU A 5 6.64 3.21 -11.09
C GLU A 5 5.42 2.30 -10.99
N LEU A 6 4.38 2.73 -10.27
CA LEU A 6 3.11 2.01 -10.18
C LEU A 6 2.35 2.01 -11.51
N ARG A 7 2.40 3.10 -12.29
CA ARG A 7 1.76 3.16 -13.62
C ARG A 7 2.44 2.30 -14.68
N ASN A 8 3.74 2.01 -14.51
CA ASN A 8 4.48 1.11 -15.41
C ASN A 8 4.29 -0.37 -15.06
N MET A 9 3.65 -0.69 -13.94
CA MET A 9 3.35 -2.07 -13.53
C MET A 9 2.02 -2.53 -14.12
N GLY A 10 1.94 -3.81 -14.49
CA GLY A 10 0.71 -4.42 -14.95
C GLY A 10 -0.37 -4.46 -13.85
N PRO A 11 -1.65 -4.58 -14.22
CA PRO A 11 -2.75 -4.63 -13.27
C PRO A 11 -2.61 -5.80 -12.27
N ASP A 12 -2.11 -6.95 -12.71
CA ASP A 12 -1.86 -8.11 -11.84
C ASP A 12 -0.72 -7.86 -10.83
N ASP A 13 0.35 -7.18 -11.25
CA ASP A 13 1.45 -6.81 -10.37
C ASP A 13 1.01 -5.78 -9.33
N LEU A 14 0.18 -4.81 -9.74
CA LEU A 14 -0.42 -3.85 -8.81
C LEU A 14 -1.33 -4.52 -7.79
N ALA A 15 -2.14 -5.50 -8.21
CA ALA A 15 -2.98 -6.27 -7.30
C ALA A 15 -2.17 -7.10 -6.30
N LYS A 16 -1.06 -7.74 -6.75
CA LYS A 16 -0.12 -8.42 -5.85
C LYS A 16 0.49 -7.44 -4.85
N LYS A 17 0.96 -6.28 -5.32
CA LYS A 17 1.58 -5.26 -4.48
C LYS A 17 0.59 -4.65 -3.47
N GLU A 18 -0.68 -4.50 -3.84
CA GLU A 18 -1.73 -4.11 -2.89
C GLU A 18 -1.86 -5.12 -1.75
N ARG A 19 -1.85 -6.42 -2.06
CA ARG A 19 -1.92 -7.49 -1.06
C ARG A 19 -0.72 -7.47 -0.12
N ASP A 20 0.49 -7.38 -0.66
CA ASP A 20 1.71 -7.32 0.15
C ASP A 20 1.70 -6.12 1.10
N LEU A 21 1.37 -4.92 0.60
CA LEU A 21 1.28 -3.71 1.43
C LEU A 21 0.20 -3.82 2.51
N ARG A 22 -0.91 -4.49 2.20
CA ARG A 22 -1.99 -4.70 3.15
C ARG A 22 -1.58 -5.66 4.26
N GLU A 23 -0.82 -6.69 3.93
CA GLU A 23 -0.26 -7.63 4.90
C GLU A 23 0.76 -6.95 5.82
N ASP A 24 1.66 -6.14 5.25
CA ASP A 24 2.61 -5.33 6.01
C ASP A 24 1.92 -4.32 6.92
N TYR A 25 0.87 -3.65 6.43
CA TYR A 25 0.07 -2.75 7.24
C TYR A 25 -0.60 -3.49 8.40
N PHE A 26 -1.10 -4.71 8.18
CA PHE A 26 -1.72 -5.52 9.21
C PHE A 26 -0.71 -5.96 10.27
N LYS A 27 0.48 -6.42 9.85
CA LYS A 27 1.60 -6.75 10.74
C LYS A 27 2.03 -5.55 11.57
N LEU A 28 2.19 -4.37 10.96
CA LEU A 28 2.54 -3.15 11.69
C LEU A 28 1.43 -2.73 12.67
N LYS A 29 0.17 -2.81 12.26
CA LYS A 29 -0.97 -2.48 13.13
C LYS A 29 -1.06 -3.43 14.33
N PHE A 30 -0.79 -4.72 14.10
CA PHE A 30 -0.74 -5.72 15.16
C PHE A 30 0.42 -5.46 16.13
N GLN A 31 1.61 -5.19 15.60
CA GLN A 31 2.76 -4.77 16.41
C GLN A 31 2.47 -3.51 17.22
N HIS A 32 1.80 -2.51 16.63
CA HIS A 32 1.40 -1.28 17.32
C HIS A 32 0.48 -1.53 18.52
N GLY A 33 -0.43 -2.50 18.39
CA GLY A 33 -1.35 -2.87 19.46
C GLY A 33 -0.65 -3.60 20.61
N ILE A 34 0.38 -4.41 20.31
CA ILE A 34 1.16 -5.16 21.30
C ILE A 34 2.20 -4.27 21.98
N ARG A 35 2.83 -3.38 21.23
CA ARG A 35 3.91 -2.51 21.69
C ARG A 35 3.82 -1.16 20.99
N ARG A 36 4.14 -0.07 21.69
CA ARG A 36 4.25 1.25 21.04
C ARG A 36 5.28 1.15 19.90
N LEU A 37 4.80 1.31 18.67
CA LEU A 37 5.69 1.42 17.51
C LEU A 37 6.59 2.64 17.69
N GLU A 38 7.89 2.46 17.43
CA GLU A 38 8.85 3.58 17.38
C GLU A 38 8.51 4.55 16.23
N ASN A 39 7.85 4.07 15.17
CA ASN A 39 7.58 4.89 14.00
C ASN A 39 6.12 4.76 13.48
N PRO A 40 5.15 5.38 14.16
CA PRO A 40 3.73 5.36 13.75
C PRO A 40 3.50 6.05 12.39
N ALA A 41 4.42 6.90 11.94
CA ALA A 41 4.36 7.53 10.61
C ALA A 41 4.38 6.49 9.48
N ARG A 42 5.03 5.33 9.69
CA ARG A 42 5.08 4.24 8.72
C ARG A 42 3.70 3.65 8.46
N LEU A 43 2.84 3.59 9.48
CA LEU A 43 1.45 3.16 9.35
C LEU A 43 0.65 4.08 8.42
N ALA A 44 0.82 5.40 8.58
CA ALA A 44 0.20 6.40 7.72
C ALA A 44 0.76 6.35 6.28
N GLN A 45 2.06 6.09 6.11
CA GLN A 45 2.68 5.92 4.79
C GLN A 45 2.13 4.69 4.06
N LEU A 46 2.09 3.51 4.71
CA LEU A 46 1.52 2.28 4.16
C LEU A 46 0.06 2.49 3.74
N ARG A 47 -0.75 3.17 4.57
CA ARG A 47 -2.14 3.48 4.24
C ARG A 47 -2.27 4.36 2.99
N ARG A 48 -1.38 5.35 2.82
CA ARG A 48 -1.34 6.21 1.62
C ARG A 48 -0.87 5.44 0.39
N ASP A 49 0.10 4.55 0.54
CA ASP A 49 0.62 3.76 -0.58
C ASP A 49 -0.43 2.74 -1.08
N ILE A 50 -1.17 2.08 -0.18
CA ILE A 50 -2.34 1.24 -0.56
C ILE A 50 -3.38 2.06 -1.32
N ALA A 51 -3.70 3.26 -0.84
CA ALA A 51 -4.66 4.13 -1.52
C ALA A 51 -4.20 4.52 -2.93
N ARG A 52 -2.91 4.85 -3.11
CA ARG A 52 -2.35 5.16 -4.44
C ARG A 52 -2.44 3.98 -5.40
N VAL A 53 -2.09 2.78 -4.96
CA VAL A 53 -2.18 1.55 -5.78
C VAL A 53 -3.62 1.34 -6.25
N ARG A 54 -4.59 1.44 -5.33
CA ARG A 54 -6.02 1.35 -5.66
C ARG A 54 -6.50 2.41 -6.64
N THR A 55 -6.04 3.65 -6.47
CA THR A 55 -6.36 4.74 -7.40
C THR A 55 -5.84 4.42 -8.79
N ILE A 56 -4.58 4.00 -8.93
CA ILE A 56 -3.99 3.68 -10.24
C ILE A 56 -4.67 2.49 -10.90
N LEU A 57 -4.98 1.43 -10.15
CA LEU A 57 -5.77 0.29 -10.64
C LEU A 57 -7.12 0.75 -11.20
N LYS A 58 -7.78 1.70 -10.52
CA LYS A 58 -9.06 2.26 -10.96
C LYS A 58 -8.92 3.23 -12.14
N GLU A 59 -7.81 3.96 -12.24
CA GLU A 59 -7.47 4.77 -13.42
C GLU A 59 -7.26 3.87 -14.64
N GLN A 60 -6.50 2.77 -14.50
CA GLN A 60 -6.25 1.80 -15.57
C GLN A 60 -7.51 1.02 -15.99
N ALA A 61 -8.43 0.75 -15.07
CA ALA A 61 -9.69 0.07 -15.41
C ALA A 61 -10.73 0.99 -16.07
N ARG A 62 -10.54 2.31 -16.00
CA ARG A 62 -11.45 3.32 -16.59
C ARG A 62 -10.98 3.84 -17.95
N GLY A 63 -9.70 3.67 -18.28
CA GLY A 63 -9.13 3.99 -19.60
C GLY A 63 -9.11 2.77 -20.50
#